data_AF-A9RUJ7-F1
#
_entry.id   AF-A9RUJ7-F1
#
_cell.length_a   1.000
_cell.length_b   1.000
_cell.length_c   1.000
_cell.angle_alpha   90.00
_cell.angle_beta   90.00
_cell.angle_gamma   90.00
#
_symmetry.space_group_name_H-M   'P 1'
#
loop_
_entity.id
_entity.type
_entity.pdbx_description
1 polymer ?
#
loop_
_entity_poly.entity_id
_entity_poly.type
_entity_poly.pdbx_seq_one_letter_code
_entity_poly.pdbx_strand_id
1 'polypeptide(L)'
;MIHDEEKRLRKQIWVTILGIIVVIAIVLVVLGLTVFKSRDPKVHINTIDLETFSIGQTSLNMSLLLDITVSNPNRASFTYSNGLTRLFYYGDPVGQALIPAGKIKSKADEYLSVLLFVEASRVIMNANLPGNIVSGRLPVVATTTLTGTLKVLGVFKHHALSTSDCDIFIFVANATVQSFYCRHAVRL
;
A
#
# COMPACT_ATOMS: atom_id res chain seq x y z
N MET A 1 59.61 -6.32 39.95
CA MET A 1 59.54 -6.40 38.48
C MET A 1 58.45 -7.36 38.00
N ILE A 2 58.43 -8.63 38.42
CA ILE A 2 57.47 -9.66 37.95
C ILE A 2 55.98 -9.26 38.14
N HIS A 3 55.65 -8.59 39.25
CA HIS A 3 54.27 -8.18 39.54
C HIS A 3 53.74 -7.03 38.66
N ASP A 4 54.61 -6.28 37.96
CA ASP A 4 54.19 -5.20 37.04
C ASP A 4 53.87 -5.75 35.63
N GLU A 5 54.56 -6.81 35.19
CA GLU A 5 54.30 -7.47 33.90
C GLU A 5 52.97 -8.23 33.87
N GLU A 6 52.62 -8.96 34.94
CA GLU A 6 51.30 -9.61 35.05
C GLU A 6 50.14 -8.60 34.95
N LYS A 7 50.30 -7.41 35.55
CA LYS A 7 49.28 -6.35 35.48
C LYS A 7 49.15 -5.80 34.05
N ARG A 8 50.26 -5.63 33.33
CA ARG A 8 50.25 -5.20 31.92
C ARG A 8 49.62 -6.24 30.99
N LEU A 9 49.97 -7.51 31.16
CA LEU A 9 49.39 -8.62 30.37
C LEU A 9 47.89 -8.76 30.61
N ARG A 10 47.44 -8.73 31.87
CA ARG A 10 46.01 -8.73 32.20
C ARG A 10 45.29 -7.53 31.58
N LYS A 11 45.88 -6.34 31.65
CA LYS A 11 45.29 -5.11 31.07
C LYS A 11 45.18 -5.20 29.54
N GLN A 12 46.17 -5.78 28.86
CA GLN A 12 46.12 -6.02 27.42
C GLN A 12 45.03 -7.05 27.04
N ILE A 13 44.89 -8.13 27.80
CA ILE A 13 43.83 -9.14 27.59
C ILE A 13 42.44 -8.51 27.76
N TRP A 14 42.23 -7.66 28.77
CA TRP A 14 40.95 -6.98 28.95
C TRP A 14 40.63 -6.01 27.82
N VAL A 15 41.64 -5.30 27.30
CA VAL A 15 41.46 -4.38 26.17
C VAL A 15 41.10 -5.15 24.88
N THR A 16 41.76 -6.29 24.62
CA THR A 16 41.43 -7.11 23.44
C THR A 16 40.05 -7.73 23.55
N ILE A 17 39.66 -8.25 24.72
CA ILE A 17 38.30 -8.79 24.97
C ILE A 17 37.25 -7.69 24.77
N LEU A 18 37.46 -6.51 25.35
CA LEU A 18 36.54 -5.38 25.19
C LEU A 18 36.41 -4.97 23.71
N GLY A 19 37.52 -4.91 22.98
CA GLY A 19 37.53 -4.64 21.54
C GLY A 19 36.69 -5.64 20.75
N ILE A 20 36.83 -6.93 21.02
CA ILE A 20 36.05 -7.99 20.36
C ILE A 20 34.55 -7.84 20.67
N ILE A 21 34.19 -7.59 21.94
CA ILE A 21 32.79 -7.38 22.33
C ILE A 21 32.17 -6.20 21.59
N VAL A 22 32.90 -5.08 21.48
CA VAL A 22 32.45 -3.89 20.76
C VAL A 22 32.23 -4.21 19.27
N VAL A 23 33.15 -4.94 18.64
CA VAL A 23 33.00 -5.36 17.23
C VAL A 23 31.78 -6.26 17.04
N ILE A 24 31.57 -7.25 17.91
CA ILE A 24 30.38 -8.12 17.85
C ILE A 24 29.10 -7.31 18.02
N ALA A 25 29.07 -6.37 18.97
CA ALA A 25 27.92 -5.51 19.19
C ALA A 25 27.61 -4.67 17.94
N ILE A 26 28.61 -4.07 17.31
CA ILE A 26 28.45 -3.29 16.06
C ILE A 26 27.88 -4.19 14.95
N VAL A 27 28.43 -5.40 14.77
CA VAL A 27 27.96 -6.35 13.76
C VAL A 27 26.49 -6.73 14.00
N LEU A 28 26.10 -7.01 15.24
CA LEU A 28 24.71 -7.32 15.60
C LEU A 28 23.77 -6.14 15.34
N VAL A 29 24.20 -4.91 15.64
CA VAL A 29 23.42 -3.70 15.35
C VAL A 29 23.24 -3.53 13.84
N VAL A 30 24.30 -3.65 13.05
CA VAL A 30 24.24 -3.55 11.58
C VAL A 30 23.35 -4.65 10.99
N LEU A 31 23.46 -5.89 11.48
CA LEU A 31 22.59 -6.99 11.06
C LEU A 31 21.13 -6.72 11.43
N GLY A 32 20.88 -6.21 12.63
CA GLY A 32 19.53 -5.81 13.05
C GLY A 32 18.93 -4.76 12.13
N LEU A 33 19.66 -3.67 11.88
CA LEU A 33 19.21 -2.58 11.02
C LEU A 33 19.02 -3.02 9.55
N THR A 34 19.86 -3.92 9.05
CA THR A 34 19.75 -4.41 7.65
C THR A 34 18.59 -5.39 7.48
N VAL A 35 18.34 -6.27 8.45
CA VAL A 35 17.26 -7.26 8.39
C VAL A 35 15.89 -6.62 8.63
N PHE A 36 15.80 -5.64 9.53
CA PHE A 36 14.56 -4.93 9.87
C PHE A 36 14.35 -3.66 9.06
N LYS A 37 15.05 -3.49 7.94
CA LYS A 37 14.80 -2.38 7.01
C LYS A 37 13.35 -2.42 6.54
N SER A 38 12.57 -1.46 7.03
CA SER A 38 11.17 -1.28 6.67
C SER A 38 11.04 -0.99 5.17
N ARG A 39 10.08 -1.63 4.54
CA ARG A 39 9.68 -1.49 3.14
C ARG A 39 8.18 -1.23 3.11
N ASP A 40 7.71 -0.44 2.15
CA ASP A 40 6.28 -0.12 2.12
C ASP A 40 5.45 -1.34 1.67
N PRO A 41 4.30 -1.59 2.32
CA PRO A 41 3.33 -2.54 1.83
C PRO A 41 2.88 -2.16 0.42
N LYS A 42 2.80 -3.16 -0.46
CA LYS A 42 2.42 -2.97 -1.86
C LYS A 42 0.97 -3.39 -2.06
N VAL A 43 0.21 -2.57 -2.77
CA VAL A 43 -1.18 -2.85 -3.10
C VAL A 43 -1.24 -3.16 -4.59
N HIS A 44 -1.47 -4.41 -4.94
CA HIS A 44 -1.62 -4.85 -6.32
C HIS A 44 -3.11 -5.00 -6.64
N ILE A 45 -3.56 -4.42 -7.75
CA ILE A 45 -4.90 -4.71 -8.28
C ILE A 45 -4.76 -5.88 -9.25
N ASN A 46 -5.48 -6.95 -8.98
CA ASN A 46 -5.46 -8.18 -9.76
C ASN A 46 -6.45 -8.08 -10.92
N THR A 47 -7.69 -7.71 -10.61
CA THR A 47 -8.79 -7.58 -11.57
C THR A 47 -9.67 -6.39 -11.19
N ILE A 48 -10.37 -5.86 -12.19
CA ILE A 48 -11.41 -4.86 -12.01
C ILE A 48 -12.57 -5.31 -12.88
N ASP A 49 -13.67 -5.69 -12.24
CA ASP A 49 -14.87 -6.15 -12.90
C ASP A 49 -15.99 -5.12 -12.76
N LEU A 50 -16.80 -5.01 -13.81
CA LEU A 50 -17.97 -4.13 -13.82
C LEU A 50 -19.19 -4.95 -13.42
N GLU A 51 -19.68 -4.78 -12.19
CA GLU A 51 -20.85 -5.52 -11.71
C GLU A 51 -22.15 -4.94 -12.23
N THR A 52 -22.29 -3.61 -12.14
CA THR A 52 -23.46 -2.92 -12.64
C THR A 52 -23.05 -1.73 -13.47
N PHE A 53 -23.79 -1.50 -14.55
CA PHE A 53 -23.63 -0.34 -15.40
C PHE A 53 -24.98 -0.02 -16.06
N SER A 54 -25.44 1.20 -15.88
CA SER A 54 -26.67 1.70 -16.47
C SER A 54 -26.51 3.18 -16.77
N ILE A 55 -26.74 3.53 -18.03
CA ILE A 55 -26.77 4.91 -18.50
C ILE A 55 -28.17 5.21 -19.02
N GLY A 56 -28.82 6.18 -18.37
CA GLY A 56 -30.04 6.82 -18.83
C GLY A 56 -29.77 8.26 -19.27
N GLN A 57 -30.80 8.96 -19.73
CA GLN A 57 -30.67 10.37 -20.15
C GLN A 57 -30.23 11.31 -19.01
N THR A 58 -30.54 10.94 -17.76
CA THR A 58 -30.25 11.74 -16.56
C THR A 58 -29.69 10.90 -15.40
N SER A 59 -29.22 9.68 -15.66
CA SER A 59 -28.67 8.80 -14.63
C SER A 59 -27.50 7.96 -15.17
N LEU A 60 -26.47 7.76 -14.36
CA LEU A 60 -25.32 6.90 -14.65
C LEU A 60 -25.00 6.10 -13.39
N ASN A 61 -25.54 4.90 -13.28
CA ASN A 61 -25.28 4.03 -12.14
C ASN A 61 -24.23 3.01 -12.52
N MET A 62 -23.23 2.86 -11.66
CA MET A 62 -22.13 1.96 -11.92
C MET A 62 -21.53 1.43 -10.62
N SER A 63 -21.17 0.14 -10.60
CA SER A 63 -20.40 -0.47 -9.51
C SER A 63 -19.21 -1.27 -10.06
N LEU A 64 -18.06 -1.07 -9.44
CA LEU A 64 -16.80 -1.73 -9.78
C LEU A 64 -16.41 -2.68 -8.65
N LEU A 65 -16.19 -3.95 -8.96
CA LEU A 65 -15.60 -4.90 -8.03
C LEU A 65 -14.09 -4.97 -8.30
N LEU A 66 -13.29 -4.64 -7.28
CA LEU A 66 -11.84 -4.66 -7.37
C LEU A 66 -11.31 -5.79 -6.52
N ASP A 67 -10.58 -6.73 -7.13
CA ASP A 67 -9.80 -7.70 -6.39
C ASP A 67 -8.38 -7.18 -6.21
N ILE A 68 -7.98 -7.07 -4.95
CA ILE A 68 -6.77 -6.39 -4.53
C ILE A 68 -5.96 -7.36 -3.67
N THR A 69 -4.67 -7.48 -3.98
CA THR A 69 -3.69 -8.17 -3.14
C THR A 69 -2.83 -7.13 -2.42
N VAL A 70 -2.90 -7.11 -1.09
CA VAL A 70 -2.01 -6.30 -0.26
C VAL A 70 -0.84 -7.18 0.19
N SER A 71 0.35 -6.89 -0.30
CA SER A 71 1.57 -7.63 0.01
C SER A 71 2.40 -6.90 1.06
N ASN A 72 2.81 -7.63 2.10
CA ASN A 72 3.71 -7.11 3.13
C ASN A 72 5.14 -7.65 2.94
N PRO A 73 6.05 -6.90 2.31
CA PRO A 73 7.44 -7.34 2.09
C PRO A 73 8.29 -7.35 3.38
N ASN A 74 7.77 -6.83 4.49
CA ASN A 74 8.52 -6.71 5.74
C ASN A 74 8.62 -8.04 6.49
N ARG A 75 9.71 -8.19 7.25
CA ARG A 75 9.84 -9.23 8.29
C ARG A 75 9.09 -8.91 9.59
N ALA A 76 8.15 -7.97 9.52
CA ALA A 76 7.34 -7.48 10.62
C ALA A 76 5.87 -7.55 10.21
N SER A 77 4.96 -7.74 11.16
CA SER A 77 3.53 -7.70 10.85
C SER A 77 3.11 -6.26 10.55
N PHE A 78 2.30 -6.09 9.51
CA PHE A 78 1.66 -4.83 9.16
C PHE A 78 0.21 -4.86 9.62
N THR A 79 -0.18 -3.94 10.50
CA THR A 79 -1.58 -3.76 10.90
C THR A 79 -2.07 -2.44 10.35
N TYR A 80 -3.10 -2.46 9.52
CA TYR A 80 -3.68 -1.26 8.93
C TYR A 80 -5.06 -0.98 9.49
N SER A 81 -5.39 0.30 9.57
CA SER A 81 -6.72 0.78 9.96
C SER A 81 -7.66 0.81 8.74
N ASN A 82 -8.91 1.21 8.95
CA ASN A 82 -9.88 1.30 7.85
C ASN A 82 -9.31 2.16 6.72
N GLY A 83 -9.15 1.53 5.55
CA GLY A 83 -8.73 2.17 4.32
C GLY A 83 -9.89 2.80 3.58
N LEU A 84 -9.55 3.62 2.59
CA LEU A 84 -10.54 4.25 1.73
C LEU A 84 -10.04 4.26 0.29
N THR A 85 -10.89 3.79 -0.61
CA THR A 85 -10.73 3.95 -2.05
C THR A 85 -11.70 5.00 -2.53
N ARG A 86 -11.21 6.00 -3.28
CA ARG A 86 -12.04 7.05 -3.90
C ARG A 86 -11.97 6.91 -5.41
N LEU A 87 -13.10 7.09 -6.07
CA LEU A 87 -13.20 7.14 -7.52
C LEU A 87 -13.35 8.58 -7.97
N PHE A 88 -12.62 8.97 -9.00
CA PHE A 88 -12.60 10.29 -9.58
C PHE A 88 -12.94 10.24 -11.07
N TYR A 89 -13.71 11.24 -11.52
CA TYR A 89 -13.97 11.49 -12.93
C TYR A 89 -13.51 12.91 -13.26
N TYR A 90 -12.47 13.06 -14.08
CA TYR A 90 -11.84 14.36 -14.38
C TYR A 90 -11.50 15.21 -13.15
N GLY A 91 -11.11 14.58 -12.04
CA GLY A 91 -10.75 15.25 -10.78
C GLY A 91 -11.90 15.43 -9.79
N ASP A 92 -13.15 15.24 -10.21
CA ASP A 92 -14.31 15.29 -9.33
C ASP A 92 -14.47 13.94 -8.61
N PRO A 93 -14.62 13.91 -7.27
CA PRO A 93 -14.88 12.67 -6.55
C PRO A 93 -16.30 12.20 -6.88
N VAL A 94 -16.41 11.00 -7.45
CA VAL A 94 -17.67 10.41 -7.92
C VAL A 94 -17.99 9.10 -7.23
N GLY A 95 -17.22 8.65 -6.25
CA GLY A 95 -17.50 7.41 -5.56
C GLY A 95 -16.48 7.08 -4.48
N GLN A 96 -16.83 6.16 -3.59
CA GLN A 96 -15.90 5.66 -2.58
C GLN A 96 -16.26 4.25 -2.08
N ALA A 97 -15.25 3.54 -1.58
CA ALA A 97 -15.38 2.24 -0.93
C ALA A 97 -14.49 2.18 0.30
N LEU A 98 -14.98 1.54 1.36
CA LEU A 98 -14.22 1.32 2.59
C LEU A 98 -13.50 -0.02 2.53
N ILE A 99 -12.24 -0.02 2.96
CA ILE A 99 -11.46 -1.25 3.16
C ILE A 99 -11.40 -1.47 4.68
N PRO A 100 -11.91 -2.61 5.19
CA PRO A 100 -11.91 -2.85 6.63
C PRO A 100 -10.48 -2.97 7.17
N ALA A 101 -10.27 -2.58 8.42
CA ALA A 101 -9.00 -2.75 9.11
C ALA A 101 -8.57 -4.22 9.15
N GLY A 102 -7.28 -4.47 8.97
CA GLY A 102 -6.73 -5.82 8.85
C GLY A 102 -5.30 -5.94 9.36
N LYS A 103 -4.79 -7.17 9.33
CA LYS A 103 -3.43 -7.48 9.76
C LYS A 103 -2.77 -8.51 8.87
N ILE A 104 -1.68 -8.10 8.25
CA ILE A 104 -0.85 -8.92 7.38
C ILE A 104 0.37 -9.40 8.17
N LYS A 105 0.61 -10.71 8.13
CA LYS A 105 1.81 -11.32 8.75
C LYS A 105 3.08 -10.90 8.01
N SER A 106 4.23 -11.18 8.60
CA SER A 106 5.53 -10.96 7.97
C SER A 106 5.64 -11.75 6.66
N LYS A 107 6.06 -11.11 5.57
CA LYS A 107 6.20 -11.73 4.23
C LYS A 107 4.94 -12.47 3.76
N ALA A 108 3.78 -11.96 4.12
CA ALA A 108 2.50 -12.54 3.72
C ALA A 108 1.72 -11.55 2.87
N ASP A 109 0.75 -12.09 2.15
CA ASP A 109 -0.18 -11.35 1.31
C ASP A 109 -1.60 -11.53 1.86
N GLU A 110 -2.43 -10.51 1.68
CA GLU A 110 -3.85 -10.53 2.01
C GLU A 110 -4.66 -10.20 0.77
N TYR A 111 -5.68 -10.99 0.49
CA TYR A 111 -6.58 -10.83 -0.65
C TYR A 111 -7.86 -10.19 -0.18
N LEU A 112 -8.28 -9.13 -0.87
CA LEU A 112 -9.43 -8.30 -0.52
C LEU A 112 -10.25 -8.04 -1.79
N SER A 113 -11.56 -8.21 -1.70
CA SER A 113 -12.50 -7.79 -2.74
C SER A 113 -13.24 -6.54 -2.25
N VAL A 114 -13.16 -5.46 -3.02
CA VAL A 114 -13.67 -4.14 -2.66
C VAL A 114 -14.68 -3.68 -3.69
N LEU A 115 -15.91 -3.40 -3.25
CA LEU A 115 -16.98 -2.91 -4.11
C LEU A 115 -17.05 -1.38 -4.07
N LEU A 116 -16.79 -0.76 -5.21
CA LEU A 116 -16.83 0.68 -5.44
C LEU A 116 -18.16 1.09 -6.08
N PHE A 117 -18.88 1.97 -5.39
CA PHE A 117 -20.12 2.54 -5.88
C PHE A 117 -19.89 3.92 -6.47
N VAL A 118 -20.45 4.17 -7.65
CA VAL A 118 -20.40 5.47 -8.33
C VAL A 118 -21.65 6.27 -8.02
N GLU A 119 -21.46 7.48 -7.53
CA GLU A 119 -22.46 8.52 -7.36
C GLU A 119 -22.75 9.19 -8.71
N ALA A 120 -23.75 8.66 -9.40
CA ALA A 120 -24.23 9.06 -10.72
C ALA A 120 -24.36 10.58 -10.94
N SER A 121 -24.93 11.27 -9.95
CA SER A 121 -25.26 12.69 -10.02
C SER A 121 -24.03 13.54 -10.32
N ARG A 122 -22.87 13.18 -9.77
CA ARG A 122 -21.62 13.93 -9.93
C ARG A 122 -20.97 13.70 -11.29
N VAL A 123 -21.09 12.50 -11.86
CA VAL A 123 -20.54 12.18 -13.18
C VAL A 123 -21.28 12.95 -14.28
N ILE A 124 -22.61 13.05 -14.17
CA ILE A 124 -23.47 13.66 -15.21
C ILE A 124 -23.32 15.17 -15.28
N MET A 125 -22.96 15.82 -14.17
CA MET A 125 -22.69 17.26 -14.13
C MET A 125 -21.37 17.64 -14.82
N ASN A 126 -20.51 16.68 -15.12
CA ASN A 126 -19.21 16.96 -15.72
C ASN A 126 -19.33 17.12 -17.25
N ALA A 127 -18.80 18.23 -17.76
CA ALA A 127 -18.91 18.61 -19.18
C ALA A 127 -18.24 17.63 -20.16
N ASN A 128 -17.35 16.75 -19.68
CA ASN A 128 -16.65 15.79 -20.53
C ASN A 128 -17.48 14.52 -20.82
N LEU A 129 -18.56 14.27 -20.07
CA LEU A 129 -19.34 13.04 -20.18
C LEU A 129 -19.93 12.82 -21.58
N PRO A 130 -20.58 13.80 -22.25
CA PRO A 130 -21.14 13.59 -23.58
C PRO A 130 -20.08 13.16 -24.60
N GLY A 131 -18.90 13.79 -24.58
CA GLY A 131 -17.79 13.44 -25.47
C GLY A 131 -17.25 12.04 -25.21
N ASN A 132 -17.22 11.60 -23.95
CA ASN A 132 -16.80 10.26 -23.55
C ASN A 132 -17.81 9.16 -23.92
N ILE A 133 -19.11 9.47 -23.88
CA ILE A 133 -20.16 8.57 -24.37
C ILE A 133 -20.02 8.39 -25.88
N VAL A 134 -19.84 9.49 -26.63
CA VAL A 134 -19.68 9.46 -28.10
C VAL A 134 -18.40 8.73 -28.51
N SER A 135 -17.29 8.91 -27.77
CA SER A 135 -16.04 8.17 -28.01
C SER A 135 -16.09 6.71 -27.54
N GLY A 136 -17.14 6.33 -26.80
CA GLY A 136 -17.34 5.00 -26.24
C GLY A 136 -16.41 4.66 -25.07
N ARG A 137 -15.65 5.63 -24.53
CA ARG A 137 -14.69 5.41 -23.44
C ARG A 137 -14.94 6.34 -22.28
N LEU A 138 -15.13 5.76 -21.11
CA LEU A 138 -15.27 6.48 -19.84
C LEU A 138 -14.01 6.28 -18.99
N PRO A 139 -13.08 7.27 -18.97
CA PRO A 139 -11.90 7.21 -18.12
C PRO A 139 -12.25 7.61 -16.69
N VAL A 140 -11.85 6.80 -15.71
CA VAL A 140 -11.99 7.11 -14.27
C VAL A 140 -10.68 6.79 -13.55
N VAL A 141 -10.44 7.44 -12.42
CA VAL A 141 -9.23 7.22 -11.62
C VAL A 141 -9.64 6.75 -10.22
N ALA A 142 -9.12 5.60 -9.79
CA ALA A 142 -9.32 5.08 -8.45
C ALA A 142 -8.07 5.32 -7.60
N THR A 143 -8.21 6.04 -6.49
CA THR A 143 -7.14 6.26 -5.51
C THR A 143 -7.45 5.49 -4.22
N THR A 144 -6.62 4.52 -3.90
CA THR A 144 -6.68 3.73 -2.68
C THR A 144 -5.68 4.25 -1.66
N THR A 145 -6.13 4.48 -0.43
CA THR A 145 -5.28 4.90 0.70
C THR A 145 -5.39 3.90 1.85
N LEU A 146 -4.26 3.34 2.27
CA LEU A 146 -4.14 2.48 3.44
C LEU A 146 -3.16 3.09 4.44
N THR A 147 -3.62 3.23 5.69
CA THR A 147 -2.78 3.71 6.80
C THR A 147 -2.57 2.58 7.80
N GLY A 148 -1.34 2.41 8.27
CA GLY A 148 -1.05 1.33 9.20
C GLY A 148 0.23 1.49 9.99
N THR A 149 0.56 0.44 10.72
CA THR A 149 1.71 0.35 11.61
C THR A 149 2.42 -0.98 11.42
N LEU A 150 3.73 -0.92 11.23
CA LEU A 150 4.63 -2.07 11.24
C LEU A 150 5.14 -2.31 12.66
N LYS A 151 5.00 -3.54 13.14
CA LYS A 151 5.45 -3.94 14.48
C LYS A 151 6.72 -4.80 14.38
N VAL A 152 7.88 -4.19 14.58
CA VAL A 152 9.20 -4.83 14.51
C VAL A 152 9.57 -5.40 15.88
N LEU A 153 9.94 -6.68 15.94
CA LEU A 153 10.31 -7.41 17.16
C LEU A 153 9.28 -7.34 18.31
N GLY A 154 8.03 -6.96 18.01
CA GLY A 154 6.99 -6.82 19.02
C GLY A 154 7.04 -5.53 19.85
N VAL A 155 8.09 -4.70 19.70
CA VAL A 155 8.31 -3.52 20.57
C VAL A 155 8.31 -2.22 19.78
N PHE A 156 8.95 -2.22 18.60
CA PHE A 156 9.10 -1.01 17.79
C PHE A 156 7.94 -0.88 16.81
N LYS A 157 7.26 0.28 16.85
CA LYS A 157 6.15 0.62 15.95
C LYS A 157 6.61 1.67 14.96
N HIS A 158 6.42 1.40 13.67
CA HIS A 158 6.65 2.36 12.61
C HIS A 158 5.35 2.62 11.85
N HIS A 159 4.96 3.88 11.72
CA HIS A 159 3.81 4.25 10.89
C HIS A 159 4.16 4.08 9.42
N ALA A 160 3.22 3.55 8.65
CA ALA A 160 3.34 3.41 7.21
C ALA A 160 2.05 3.86 6.54
N LEU A 161 2.21 4.56 5.42
CA LEU A 161 1.15 5.01 4.54
C LEU A 161 1.40 4.39 3.17
N SER A 162 0.38 3.75 2.60
CA SER A 162 0.45 3.19 1.25
C SER A 162 -0.69 3.78 0.41
N THR A 163 -0.32 4.37 -0.72
CA THR A 163 -1.26 4.96 -1.68
C THR A 163 -1.08 4.34 -3.06
N SER A 164 -2.19 4.10 -3.75
CA SER A 164 -2.20 3.57 -5.11
C SER A 164 -3.19 4.35 -5.97
N ASP A 165 -2.74 4.79 -7.13
CA ASP A 165 -3.56 5.48 -8.12
C ASP A 165 -3.70 4.59 -9.36
N CYS A 166 -4.93 4.32 -9.77
CA CYS A 166 -5.24 3.45 -10.90
C CYS A 166 -6.10 4.18 -11.92
N ASP A 167 -5.57 4.33 -13.13
CA ASP A 167 -6.29 4.81 -14.30
C ASP A 167 -7.09 3.65 -14.88
N ILE A 168 -8.41 3.78 -14.97
CA ILE A 168 -9.32 2.72 -15.43
C ILE A 168 -10.09 3.25 -16.64
N PHE A 169 -10.14 2.45 -17.70
CA PHE A 169 -10.86 2.77 -18.92
C PHE A 169 -12.03 1.81 -19.09
N ILE A 170 -13.25 2.33 -19.04
CA ILE A 170 -14.48 1.55 -19.22
C ILE A 170 -15.00 1.76 -20.64
N PHE A 171 -15.34 0.67 -21.31
CA PHE A 171 -15.97 0.69 -22.61
C PHE A 171 -17.49 0.75 -22.45
N VAL A 172 -18.08 1.85 -22.90
CA VAL A 172 -19.50 2.17 -22.65
C VAL A 172 -20.44 1.24 -23.40
N ALA A 173 -20.10 0.85 -24.62
CA ALA A 173 -21.01 0.08 -25.49
C ALA A 173 -21.31 -1.33 -24.96
N ASN A 174 -20.32 -1.98 -24.35
CA ASN A 174 -20.47 -3.35 -23.82
C ASN A 174 -20.39 -3.42 -22.30
N ALA A 175 -20.27 -2.28 -21.61
CA ALA A 175 -20.19 -2.22 -20.15
C ALA A 175 -19.06 -3.13 -19.61
N THR A 176 -17.84 -2.93 -20.09
CA THR A 176 -16.67 -3.72 -19.63
C THR A 176 -15.48 -2.83 -19.32
N VAL A 177 -14.60 -3.30 -18.44
CA VAL A 177 -13.30 -2.67 -18.23
C VAL A 177 -12.40 -3.05 -19.42
N GLN A 178 -11.99 -2.05 -20.19
CA GLN A 178 -11.10 -2.23 -21.34
C GLN A 178 -9.66 -2.44 -20.89
N SER A 179 -9.19 -1.59 -19.97
CA SER A 179 -7.85 -1.66 -19.42
C SER A 179 -7.76 -0.85 -18.13
N PHE A 180 -6.77 -1.17 -17.32
CA PHE A 180 -6.41 -0.38 -16.15
C PHE A 180 -4.89 -0.33 -15.99
N TYR A 181 -4.39 0.78 -15.44
CA TYR A 181 -2.99 0.98 -15.16
C TYR A 181 -2.81 1.57 -13.77
N CYS A 182 -2.12 0.85 -12.90
CA CYS A 182 -1.91 1.24 -11.51
C CYS A 182 -0.49 1.70 -11.26
N ARG A 183 -0.37 2.84 -10.59
CA ARG A 183 0.87 3.41 -10.08
C ARG A 183 0.83 3.38 -8.57
N HIS A 184 1.88 2.81 -7.99
CA HIS A 184 2.11 2.92 -6.56
C HIS A 184 2.75 4.28 -6.29
N ALA A 185 2.04 5.16 -5.59
CA ALA A 185 2.61 6.40 -5.10
C ALA A 185 3.14 6.12 -3.68
N VAL A 186 4.45 6.05 -3.53
CA VAL A 186 5.08 6.10 -2.20
C VAL A 186 5.44 7.56 -1.93
N ARG A 187 4.70 8.21 -1.03
CA ARG A 187 5.17 9.45 -0.41
C ARG A 187 5.89 9.08 0.88
N LEU A 188 7.23 9.08 0.83
CA LEU A 188 8.10 8.99 2.00
C LEU A 188 7.99 10.25 2.85
#